data_AF-A0A250XI86-F1
#
_entry.id   AF-A0A250XI86-F1
#
_cell.length_a   1.000
_cell.length_b   1.000
_cell.length_c   1.000
_cell.angle_alpha   90.00
_cell.angle_beta   90.00
_cell.angle_gamma   90.00
#
_symmetry.space_group_name_H-M   'P 1'
#
loop_
_entity.id
_entity.type
_entity.pdbx_description
1 polymer ?
#
loop_
_entity_poly.entity_id
_entity_poly.type
_entity_poly.pdbx_seq_one_letter_code
_entity_poly.pdbx_strand_id
1 'polypeptide(L)'
;MLHLKNREYNGNIALHSQVWRTGQKHCLHSAHSSHRFTSQAIKESQSLTASHSNQRWPAFLIRLFLSGAVSGTLLDGIHSRTGLQVYELLPFDVGGLHSSWCVPPLLGSFYVVLGSMFILADQQWPSSIGTSKILNQCQDGRFVAAGYGALAVNLQISAALFAAGVPFHLISLALACVSLGTWKIFDGTVQGAALSAFCAVGAPLSEILLLHYVPMWSYPLADLDLGAWGGFVSWVPWCYFFYTPVLGALSRNLWQALDAESSGSNSGP
;
A
#
# COMPACT_ATOMS: atom_id res chain seq x y z
N MET A 1 62.18 -18.92 32.19
CA MET A 1 63.60 -18.76 31.77
C MET A 1 63.63 -17.65 30.71
N LEU A 2 63.90 -16.41 31.12
CA LEU A 2 65.15 -15.68 30.82
C LEU A 2 65.37 -15.55 29.30
N HIS A 3 65.26 -14.38 28.67
CA HIS A 3 66.16 -13.26 28.92
C HIS A 3 65.59 -11.92 28.41
N LEU A 4 65.60 -10.92 29.29
CA LEU A 4 65.61 -9.49 28.95
C LEU A 4 66.97 -9.09 28.37
N LYS A 5 66.98 -8.13 27.44
CA LYS A 5 68.14 -7.24 27.26
C LYS A 5 67.71 -5.82 26.91
N ASN A 6 67.91 -4.94 27.88
CA ASN A 6 67.89 -3.49 27.79
C ASN A 6 68.96 -2.96 26.83
N ARG A 7 68.68 -1.83 26.18
CA ARG A 7 69.69 -0.82 25.82
C ARG A 7 69.12 0.59 25.96
N GLU A 8 69.92 1.43 26.58
CA GLU A 8 69.62 2.78 27.06
C GLU A 8 69.66 3.87 25.97
N TYR A 9 68.92 4.95 26.28
CA TYR A 9 69.13 6.39 26.05
C TYR A 9 70.55 6.81 25.57
N ASN A 10 70.80 7.86 24.79
CA ASN A 10 70.33 9.25 24.90
C ASN A 10 70.93 10.07 23.72
N GLY A 11 70.25 11.11 23.23
CA GLY A 11 70.78 11.90 22.09
C GLY A 11 69.93 13.10 21.69
N ASN A 12 69.72 14.00 22.65
CA ASN A 12 69.79 15.46 22.56
C ASN A 12 69.46 16.23 21.26
N ILE A 13 68.78 17.37 21.50
CA ILE A 13 68.86 18.67 20.80
C ILE A 13 67.62 19.09 19.98
N ALA A 14 66.93 20.04 20.61
CA ALA A 14 65.97 20.98 20.09
C ALA A 14 66.39 21.63 18.77
N LEU A 15 65.44 21.73 17.84
CA LEU A 15 65.22 22.83 16.88
C LEU A 15 64.10 22.38 15.94
N HIS A 16 62.85 22.80 16.18
CA HIS A 16 61.84 23.04 15.11
C HIS A 16 60.44 23.46 15.64
N SER A 17 60.36 24.35 16.63
CA SER A 17 59.07 24.85 17.14
C SER A 17 58.51 26.08 16.39
N GLN A 18 58.97 26.39 15.17
CA GLN A 18 58.52 27.58 14.42
C GLN A 18 57.99 27.35 12.99
N VAL A 19 57.66 26.12 12.59
CA VAL A 19 57.03 25.87 11.26
C VAL A 19 55.56 25.39 11.36
N TRP A 20 55.00 25.26 12.56
CA TRP A 20 53.63 24.73 12.75
C TRP A 20 52.51 25.77 12.89
N ARG A 21 52.78 27.08 12.77
CA ARG A 21 51.72 28.12 12.95
C ARG A 21 51.14 28.71 11.66
N THR A 22 51.67 28.39 10.49
CA THR A 22 51.15 28.89 9.19
C THR A 22 50.33 27.85 8.42
N GLY A 23 50.57 26.54 8.61
CA GLY A 23 49.77 25.48 7.97
C GLY A 23 48.36 25.30 8.55
N GLN A 24 48.12 25.72 9.80
CA GLN A 24 46.84 25.51 10.48
C GLN A 24 45.74 26.49 10.03
N LYS A 25 46.11 27.70 9.57
CA LYS A 25 45.14 28.70 9.09
C LYS A 25 44.63 28.42 7.67
N HIS A 26 45.45 27.84 6.80
CA HIS A 26 45.02 27.42 5.46
C HIS A 26 44.13 26.15 5.49
N CYS A 27 44.36 25.25 6.45
CA CYS A 27 43.54 24.03 6.59
C CYS A 27 42.14 24.33 7.20
N LEU A 28 42.04 25.30 8.12
CA LEU A 28 40.76 25.71 8.73
C LEU A 28 39.83 26.47 7.77
N HIS A 29 40.35 27.29 6.86
CA HIS A 29 39.53 27.92 5.81
C HIS A 29 39.03 26.91 4.76
N SER A 30 39.84 25.90 4.43
CA SER A 30 39.45 24.83 3.49
C SER A 30 38.38 23.89 4.09
N ALA A 31 38.51 23.53 5.37
CA ALA A 31 37.53 22.71 6.07
C ALA A 31 36.16 23.41 6.23
N HIS A 32 36.14 24.71 6.49
CA HIS A 32 34.90 25.48 6.67
C HIS A 32 34.13 25.72 5.36
N SER A 33 34.86 25.77 4.24
CA SER A 33 34.32 25.78 2.86
C SER A 33 33.72 24.43 2.48
N SER A 34 34.47 23.34 2.71
CA SER A 34 34.05 21.96 2.42
C SER A 34 32.78 21.55 3.19
N HIS A 35 32.65 21.94 4.45
CA HIS A 35 31.46 21.67 5.27
C HIS A 35 30.21 22.44 4.80
N ARG A 36 30.40 23.65 4.25
CA ARG A 36 29.31 24.45 3.68
C ARG A 36 28.84 23.89 2.33
N PHE A 37 29.79 23.47 1.50
CA PHE A 37 29.51 22.87 0.19
C PHE A 37 28.78 21.53 0.32
N THR A 38 29.20 20.68 1.26
CA THR A 38 28.52 19.40 1.56
C THR A 38 27.14 19.60 2.17
N SER A 39 26.97 20.56 3.10
CA SER A 39 25.66 20.88 3.67
C SER A 39 24.68 21.45 2.63
N GLN A 40 25.17 22.25 1.68
CA GLN A 40 24.35 22.81 0.60
C GLN A 40 23.98 21.75 -0.44
N ALA A 41 24.92 20.89 -0.85
CA ALA A 41 24.63 19.77 -1.75
C ALA A 41 23.64 18.76 -1.14
N ILE A 42 23.71 18.51 0.17
CA ILE A 42 22.72 17.67 0.88
C ILE A 42 21.34 18.34 0.88
N LYS A 43 21.26 19.65 1.14
CA LYS A 43 19.99 20.39 1.10
C LYS A 43 19.38 20.45 -0.31
N GLU A 44 20.21 20.67 -1.33
CA GLU A 44 19.76 20.67 -2.73
C GLU A 44 19.26 19.28 -3.15
N SER A 45 20.00 18.22 -2.81
CA SER A 45 19.58 16.83 -3.01
C SER A 45 18.27 16.48 -2.28
N GLN A 46 18.12 16.90 -1.02
CA GLN A 46 16.87 16.74 -0.25
C GLN A 46 15.70 17.53 -0.85
N SER A 47 15.96 18.74 -1.36
CA SER A 47 14.92 19.56 -1.99
C SER A 47 14.46 19.01 -3.35
N LEU A 48 15.39 18.45 -4.14
CA LEU A 48 15.09 17.83 -5.43
C LEU A 48 14.32 16.52 -5.24
N THR A 49 14.71 15.70 -4.26
CA THR A 49 13.99 14.46 -3.91
C THR A 49 12.59 14.74 -3.35
N ALA A 50 12.43 15.79 -2.53
CA ALA A 50 11.11 16.23 -2.04
C ALA A 50 10.21 16.82 -3.14
N SER A 51 10.78 17.56 -4.11
CA SER A 51 10.04 18.09 -5.25
C SER A 51 9.54 16.98 -6.17
N HIS A 52 10.38 15.97 -6.43
CA HIS A 52 10.01 14.80 -7.26
C HIS A 52 8.92 13.96 -6.60
N SER A 53 9.01 13.70 -5.30
CA SER A 53 8.00 12.93 -4.58
C SER A 53 6.64 13.64 -4.51
N ASN A 54 6.63 14.97 -4.34
CA ASN A 54 5.40 15.76 -4.31
C ASN A 54 4.66 15.78 -5.65
N GLN A 55 5.36 15.68 -6.78
CA GLN A 55 4.74 15.64 -8.10
C GLN A 55 4.11 14.27 -8.44
N ARG A 56 4.53 13.20 -7.77
CA ARG A 56 4.03 11.83 -8.02
C ARG A 56 2.64 11.58 -7.43
N TRP A 57 2.35 12.15 -6.26
CA TRP A 57 1.09 11.91 -5.55
C TRP A 57 -0.17 12.23 -6.37
N PRO A 58 -0.30 13.39 -7.06
CA PRO A 58 -1.48 13.66 -7.87
C PRO A 58 -1.75 12.59 -8.93
N ALA A 59 -0.71 12.17 -9.67
CA ALA A 59 -0.83 11.14 -10.68
C ALA A 59 -1.19 9.77 -10.09
N PHE A 60 -0.59 9.42 -8.94
CA PHE A 60 -0.89 8.20 -8.22
C PHE A 60 -2.36 8.14 -7.75
N LEU A 61 -2.85 9.22 -7.13
CA LEU A 61 -4.22 9.30 -6.63
C LEU A 61 -5.24 9.21 -7.77
N ILE A 62 -4.99 9.90 -8.89
CA ILE A 62 -5.86 9.85 -10.07
C ILE A 62 -5.88 8.43 -10.66
N ARG A 63 -4.71 7.80 -10.84
CA ARG A 63 -4.63 6.43 -11.36
C ARG A 63 -5.35 5.44 -10.45
N LEU A 64 -5.18 5.53 -9.14
CA LEU A 64 -5.91 4.70 -8.18
C LEU A 64 -7.42 4.93 -8.22
N PHE A 65 -7.86 6.19 -8.26
CA PHE A 65 -9.28 6.52 -8.34
C PHE A 65 -9.92 5.91 -9.58
N LEU A 66 -9.29 6.08 -10.75
CA LEU A 66 -9.79 5.54 -12.02
C LEU A 66 -9.74 4.01 -12.03
N SER A 67 -8.68 3.39 -11.49
CA SER A 67 -8.64 1.94 -11.31
C SER A 67 -9.82 1.47 -10.44
N GLY A 68 -10.03 2.08 -9.27
CA GLY A 68 -11.13 1.71 -8.38
C GLY A 68 -12.51 1.91 -8.98
N ALA A 69 -12.72 3.03 -9.66
CA ALA A 69 -13.98 3.33 -10.35
C ALA A 69 -14.29 2.31 -11.45
N VAL A 70 -13.29 1.73 -12.10
CA VAL A 70 -13.47 0.74 -13.17
C VAL A 70 -13.41 -0.68 -12.62
N SER A 71 -12.26 -1.15 -12.15
CA SER A 71 -12.09 -2.54 -11.70
C SER A 71 -12.90 -2.83 -10.46
N GLY A 72 -13.01 -1.88 -9.53
CA GLY A 72 -13.86 -2.02 -8.35
C GLY A 72 -15.32 -2.26 -8.76
N THR A 73 -15.87 -1.43 -9.64
CA THR A 73 -17.27 -1.55 -10.09
C THR A 73 -17.51 -2.87 -10.83
N LEU A 74 -16.55 -3.33 -11.63
CA LEU A 74 -16.65 -4.64 -12.29
C LEU A 74 -16.67 -5.80 -11.28
N LEU A 75 -15.85 -5.72 -10.23
CA LEU A 75 -15.78 -6.72 -9.16
C LEU A 75 -17.05 -6.70 -8.29
N ASP A 76 -17.58 -5.51 -7.99
CA ASP A 76 -18.84 -5.32 -7.25
C ASP A 76 -20.03 -6.02 -7.93
N GLY A 77 -20.08 -5.95 -9.27
CA GLY A 77 -21.08 -6.65 -10.08
C GLY A 77 -21.16 -8.16 -9.87
N ILE A 78 -20.16 -8.78 -9.26
CA ILE A 78 -20.19 -10.22 -8.98
C ILE A 78 -21.26 -10.55 -7.93
N HIS A 79 -21.40 -9.74 -6.88
CA HIS A 79 -22.33 -9.98 -5.78
C HIS A 79 -23.77 -9.58 -6.12
N SER A 80 -23.95 -8.54 -6.92
CA SER A 80 -25.29 -8.09 -7.31
C SER A 80 -26.01 -9.08 -8.22
N ARG A 81 -25.28 -9.83 -9.06
CA ARG A 81 -25.86 -10.88 -9.94
C ARG A 81 -26.52 -12.04 -9.19
N THR A 82 -26.13 -12.29 -7.94
CA THR A 82 -26.76 -13.35 -7.11
C THR A 82 -27.85 -12.80 -6.19
N GLY A 83 -28.19 -11.51 -6.29
CA GLY A 83 -29.08 -10.84 -5.35
C GLY A 83 -28.53 -10.77 -3.93
N LEU A 84 -27.22 -10.98 -3.74
CA LEU A 84 -26.58 -10.78 -2.44
C LEU A 84 -26.69 -9.32 -2.05
N GLN A 85 -26.43 -8.43 -2.99
CA GLN A 85 -26.51 -6.98 -2.83
C GLN A 85 -27.49 -6.41 -3.86
N VAL A 86 -28.48 -5.65 -3.39
CA VAL A 86 -29.53 -5.06 -4.26
C VAL A 86 -29.47 -3.54 -4.16
N TYR A 87 -29.29 -2.88 -5.30
CA TYR A 87 -29.16 -1.42 -5.39
C TYR A 87 -30.52 -0.73 -5.44
N GLU A 88 -30.68 0.28 -4.59
CA GLU A 88 -31.91 1.07 -4.44
C GLU A 88 -31.73 2.50 -4.99
N LEU A 89 -30.53 3.07 -4.83
CA LEU A 89 -30.22 4.43 -5.29
C LEU A 89 -29.48 4.40 -6.64
N LEU A 90 -30.02 5.11 -7.64
CA LEU A 90 -29.45 5.25 -8.98
C LEU A 90 -28.95 3.93 -9.60
N PRO A 91 -29.74 2.83 -9.55
CA PRO A 91 -29.30 1.56 -10.11
C PRO A 91 -29.18 1.66 -11.64
N PHE A 92 -28.24 0.91 -12.19
CA PHE A 92 -28.12 0.68 -13.62
C PHE A 92 -27.85 -0.80 -13.90
N ASP A 93 -28.21 -1.21 -15.11
CA ASP A 93 -27.98 -2.55 -15.63
C ASP A 93 -27.45 -2.44 -17.05
N VAL A 94 -26.17 -2.77 -17.24
CA VAL A 94 -25.50 -2.68 -18.53
C VAL A 94 -24.66 -3.93 -18.76
N GLY A 95 -25.02 -4.73 -19.76
CA GLY A 95 -24.22 -5.90 -20.15
C GLY A 95 -24.10 -6.98 -19.05
N GLY A 96 -25.09 -7.10 -18.16
CA GLY A 96 -25.08 -8.03 -17.03
C GLY A 96 -24.33 -7.51 -15.80
N LEU A 97 -23.86 -6.26 -15.83
CA LEU A 97 -23.38 -5.53 -14.65
C LEU A 97 -24.56 -4.81 -14.00
N HIS A 98 -25.05 -5.36 -12.89
CA HIS A 98 -26.03 -4.70 -12.04
C HIS A 98 -25.30 -3.90 -10.97
N SER A 99 -25.33 -2.57 -11.03
CA SER A 99 -24.66 -1.72 -10.02
C SER A 99 -25.39 -0.39 -9.85
N SER A 100 -24.77 0.59 -9.21
CA SER A 100 -25.32 1.93 -9.02
C SER A 100 -24.32 3.00 -9.48
N TRP A 101 -24.83 4.12 -9.98
CA TRP A 101 -23.98 5.27 -10.34
C TRP A 101 -23.21 5.86 -9.15
N CYS A 102 -23.61 5.53 -7.92
CA CYS A 102 -22.88 5.88 -6.69
C CYS A 102 -21.63 5.01 -6.46
N VAL A 103 -21.55 3.82 -7.08
CA VAL A 103 -20.50 2.82 -6.82
C VAL A 103 -19.14 3.22 -7.38
N PRO A 104 -19.00 3.67 -8.65
CA PRO A 104 -17.71 4.09 -9.19
C PRO A 104 -16.98 5.15 -8.35
N PRO A 105 -17.62 6.28 -7.95
CA PRO A 105 -16.92 7.27 -7.11
C PRO A 105 -16.62 6.74 -5.70
N LEU A 106 -17.45 5.86 -5.14
CA LEU A 106 -17.21 5.26 -3.83
C LEU A 106 -15.99 4.33 -3.87
N LEU A 107 -15.92 3.43 -4.86
CA LEU A 107 -14.81 2.49 -5.02
C LEU A 107 -13.53 3.17 -5.48
N GLY A 108 -13.61 4.21 -6.32
CA GLY A 108 -12.47 5.07 -6.61
C GLY A 108 -11.89 5.71 -5.34
N SER A 109 -12.75 6.20 -4.45
CA SER A 109 -12.33 6.79 -3.16
C SER A 109 -11.73 5.74 -2.22
N PHE A 110 -12.34 4.56 -2.13
CA PHE A 110 -11.82 3.43 -1.36
C PHE A 110 -10.40 3.05 -1.82
N TYR A 111 -10.17 2.98 -3.14
CA TYR A 111 -8.85 2.67 -3.71
C TYR A 111 -7.82 3.74 -3.34
N VAL A 112 -8.19 5.02 -3.46
CA VAL A 112 -7.32 6.13 -3.08
C VAL A 112 -6.91 6.04 -1.62
N VAL A 113 -7.86 5.86 -0.69
CA VAL A 113 -7.58 5.81 0.75
C VAL A 113 -6.69 4.62 1.08
N LEU A 114 -7.13 3.40 0.74
CA LEU A 114 -6.41 2.19 1.14
C LEU A 114 -5.07 2.05 0.39
N GLY A 115 -5.03 2.40 -0.89
CA GLY A 115 -3.79 2.38 -1.66
C GLY A 115 -2.75 3.37 -1.15
N SER A 116 -3.18 4.58 -0.74
CA SER A 116 -2.28 5.54 -0.09
C SER A 116 -1.76 5.02 1.25
N MET A 117 -2.61 4.35 2.05
CA MET A 117 -2.18 3.74 3.31
C MET A 117 -1.08 2.70 3.11
N PHE A 118 -1.13 1.90 2.04
CA PHE A 118 -0.06 0.96 1.70
C PHE A 118 1.26 1.67 1.41
N ILE A 119 1.24 2.72 0.59
CA ILE A 119 2.44 3.49 0.27
C ILE A 119 3.03 4.13 1.52
N LEU A 120 2.20 4.73 2.37
CA LEU A 120 2.65 5.32 3.63
C LEU A 120 3.21 4.27 4.59
N ALA A 121 2.58 3.09 4.69
CA ALA A 121 3.05 2.00 5.54
C ALA A 121 4.41 1.46 5.08
N ASP A 122 4.60 1.27 3.77
CA ASP A 122 5.88 0.80 3.21
C ASP A 122 6.99 1.85 3.34
N GLN A 123 6.66 3.15 3.36
CA GLN A 123 7.63 4.23 3.59
C GLN A 123 8.00 4.40 5.07
N GLN A 124 7.04 4.19 5.97
CA GLN A 124 7.21 4.44 7.40
C GLN A 124 7.90 3.30 8.14
N TRP A 125 7.76 2.06 7.64
CA TRP A 125 8.32 0.88 8.31
C TRP A 125 9.64 0.43 7.68
N PRO A 126 10.65 0.02 8.49
CA PRO A 126 11.90 -0.52 7.96
C PRO A 126 11.65 -1.65 6.96
N SER A 127 12.27 -1.56 5.77
CA SER A 127 12.08 -2.56 4.72
C SER A 127 12.60 -3.92 5.19
N SER A 128 11.68 -4.83 5.47
CA SER A 128 12.00 -6.24 5.73
C SER A 128 12.32 -6.97 4.43
N ILE A 129 12.98 -8.13 4.51
CA ILE A 129 13.18 -9.02 3.36
C ILE A 129 11.84 -9.35 2.67
N GLY A 130 10.77 -9.53 3.45
CA GLY A 130 9.42 -9.75 2.91
C GLY A 130 8.90 -8.56 2.13
N THR A 131 9.06 -7.34 2.66
CA THR A 131 8.66 -6.10 2.00
C THR A 131 9.40 -5.90 0.68
N SER A 132 10.73 -6.09 0.66
CA SER A 132 11.52 -5.95 -0.57
C SER A 132 11.13 -7.01 -1.62
N LYS A 133 10.88 -8.25 -1.18
CA LYS A 133 10.42 -9.32 -2.07
C LYS A 133 9.09 -8.95 -2.73
N ILE A 134 8.08 -8.53 -1.96
CA ILE A 134 6.78 -8.22 -2.54
C ILE A 134 6.84 -6.98 -3.45
N LEU A 135 7.63 -5.96 -3.08
CA LEU A 135 7.84 -4.79 -3.92
C LEU A 135 8.43 -5.16 -5.27
N ASN A 136 9.37 -6.11 -5.33
CA ASN A 136 9.92 -6.61 -6.59
C ASN A 136 8.87 -7.39 -7.41
N GLN A 137 8.05 -8.24 -6.76
CA GLN A 137 6.99 -8.97 -7.45
C GLN A 137 5.93 -8.03 -8.05
N CYS A 138 5.60 -6.94 -7.35
CA CYS A 138 4.64 -5.95 -7.82
C CYS A 138 5.11 -5.18 -9.06
N GLN A 139 6.40 -5.20 -9.41
CA GLN A 139 6.87 -4.61 -10.66
C GLN A 139 6.34 -5.38 -11.89
N ASP A 140 6.05 -6.67 -11.73
CA ASP A 140 5.46 -7.48 -12.79
C ASP A 140 3.94 -7.26 -12.84
N GLY A 141 3.47 -6.59 -13.89
CA GLY A 141 2.03 -6.38 -14.12
C GLY A 141 1.24 -7.69 -14.21
N ARG A 142 1.86 -8.82 -14.58
CA ARG A 142 1.20 -10.14 -14.61
C ARG A 142 0.88 -10.63 -13.20
N PHE A 143 1.75 -10.33 -12.23
CA PHE A 143 1.50 -10.65 -10.82
C PHE A 143 0.29 -9.87 -10.28
N VAL A 144 0.22 -8.57 -10.59
CA VAL A 144 -0.93 -7.72 -10.23
C VAL A 144 -2.21 -8.22 -10.90
N ALA A 145 -2.16 -8.52 -12.20
CA ALA A 145 -3.30 -9.05 -12.94
C ALA A 145 -3.77 -10.41 -12.39
N ALA A 146 -2.84 -11.30 -12.03
CA ALA A 146 -3.16 -12.57 -11.36
C ALA A 146 -3.83 -12.34 -10.01
N GLY A 147 -3.42 -11.31 -9.26
CA GLY A 147 -4.08 -10.87 -8.03
C GLY A 147 -5.53 -10.48 -8.25
N TYR A 148 -5.82 -9.67 -9.28
CA TYR A 148 -7.20 -9.30 -9.63
C TYR A 148 -8.03 -10.49 -10.12
N GLY A 149 -7.41 -11.42 -10.85
CA GLY A 149 -8.04 -12.69 -11.22
C GLY A 149 -8.42 -13.52 -10.00
N ALA A 150 -7.50 -13.67 -9.04
CA ALA A 150 -7.77 -14.36 -7.78
C ALA A 150 -8.85 -13.64 -6.96
N LEU A 151 -8.84 -12.31 -6.92
CA LEU A 151 -9.87 -11.50 -6.27
C LEU A 151 -11.26 -11.75 -6.87
N ALA A 152 -11.38 -11.72 -8.20
CA ALA A 152 -12.63 -12.02 -8.89
C ALA A 152 -13.11 -13.45 -8.59
N VAL A 153 -12.20 -14.44 -8.57
CA VAL A 153 -12.52 -15.82 -8.19
C VAL A 153 -13.01 -15.91 -6.74
N ASN A 154 -12.35 -15.22 -5.80
CA ASN A 154 -12.74 -15.23 -4.39
C ASN A 154 -14.12 -14.61 -4.17
N LEU A 155 -14.41 -13.49 -4.84
CA LEU A 155 -15.76 -12.89 -4.85
C LEU A 155 -16.78 -13.85 -5.48
N GLN A 156 -16.42 -14.51 -6.59
CA GLN A 156 -17.30 -15.48 -7.24
C GLN A 156 -17.57 -16.71 -6.36
N ILE A 157 -16.59 -17.18 -5.58
CA ILE A 157 -16.76 -18.25 -4.59
C ILE A 157 -17.76 -17.80 -3.52
N SER A 158 -17.61 -16.59 -2.96
CA SER A 158 -18.54 -16.08 -1.96
C SER A 158 -19.98 -15.97 -2.50
N ALA A 159 -20.14 -15.46 -3.73
CA ALA A 159 -21.43 -15.36 -4.40
C ALA A 159 -22.06 -16.74 -4.69
N ALA A 160 -21.24 -17.69 -5.14
CA ALA A 160 -21.70 -19.04 -5.47
C ALA A 160 -22.11 -19.83 -4.23
N LEU A 161 -21.36 -19.74 -3.13
CA LEU A 161 -21.72 -20.38 -1.86
C LEU A 161 -23.03 -19.80 -1.30
N PHE A 162 -23.18 -18.48 -1.37
CA PHE A 162 -24.42 -17.80 -0.98
C PHE A 162 -25.62 -18.26 -1.82
N ALA A 163 -25.47 -18.25 -3.16
CA ALA A 163 -26.54 -18.69 -4.08
C ALA A 163 -26.90 -20.17 -3.89
N ALA A 164 -25.94 -21.00 -3.46
CA ALA A 164 -26.17 -22.41 -3.13
C ALA A 164 -26.82 -22.62 -1.75
N GLY A 165 -27.14 -21.56 -1.00
CA GLY A 165 -27.75 -21.64 0.32
C GLY A 165 -26.82 -22.21 1.40
N VAL A 166 -25.49 -22.10 1.21
CA VAL A 166 -24.52 -22.58 2.20
C VAL A 166 -24.67 -21.77 3.49
N PRO A 167 -24.68 -22.40 4.68
CA PRO A 167 -24.77 -21.69 5.95
C PRO A 167 -23.68 -20.62 6.14
N PHE A 168 -24.06 -19.47 6.69
CA PHE A 168 -23.21 -18.27 6.79
C PHE A 168 -21.88 -18.49 7.51
N HIS A 169 -21.88 -19.30 8.57
CA HIS A 169 -20.65 -19.65 9.31
C HIS A 169 -19.68 -20.51 8.48
N LEU A 170 -20.18 -21.36 7.56
CA LEU A 170 -19.33 -22.14 6.66
C LEU A 170 -18.76 -21.27 5.54
N ILE A 171 -19.55 -20.32 5.02
CA ILE A 171 -19.04 -19.31 4.07
C ILE A 171 -17.94 -18.50 4.74
N SER A 172 -18.18 -18.00 5.96
CA SER A 172 -17.17 -17.28 6.75
C SER A 172 -15.89 -18.08 6.94
N LEU A 173 -15.98 -19.36 7.32
CA LEU A 173 -14.81 -20.23 7.50
C LEU A 173 -14.04 -20.41 6.19
N ALA A 174 -14.74 -20.68 5.08
CA ALA A 174 -14.11 -20.84 3.78
C ALA A 174 -13.39 -19.56 3.33
N LEU A 175 -14.05 -18.41 3.46
CA LEU A 175 -13.49 -17.12 3.07
C LEU A 175 -12.36 -16.67 4.00
N ALA A 176 -12.37 -17.05 5.28
CA ALA A 176 -11.23 -16.83 6.18
C ALA A 176 -9.98 -17.59 5.70
N CYS A 177 -10.12 -18.86 5.30
CA CYS A 177 -9.01 -19.63 4.73
C CYS A 177 -8.48 -19.01 3.43
N VAL A 178 -9.39 -18.63 2.52
CA VAL A 178 -9.04 -17.95 1.26
C VAL A 178 -8.36 -16.61 1.52
N SER A 179 -8.80 -15.89 2.56
CA SER A 179 -8.23 -14.60 2.97
C SER A 179 -6.77 -14.71 3.42
N LEU A 180 -6.48 -15.68 4.29
CA LEU A 180 -5.11 -15.95 4.72
C LEU A 180 -4.23 -16.40 3.55
N GLY A 181 -4.75 -17.24 2.66
CA GLY A 181 -4.05 -17.66 1.44
C GLY A 181 -3.75 -16.48 0.50
N THR A 182 -4.75 -15.63 0.26
CA THR A 182 -4.62 -14.45 -0.62
C THR A 182 -3.59 -13.47 -0.07
N TRP A 183 -3.64 -13.16 1.23
CA TRP A 183 -2.60 -12.36 1.88
C TRP A 183 -1.24 -13.02 1.73
N LYS A 184 -1.11 -14.32 2.01
CA LYS A 184 0.18 -15.02 1.95
C LYS A 184 0.80 -15.02 0.55
N ILE A 185 -0.02 -15.13 -0.49
CA ILE A 185 0.41 -15.21 -1.90
C ILE A 185 0.72 -13.82 -2.47
N PHE A 186 -0.17 -12.84 -2.24
CA PHE A 186 -0.13 -11.54 -2.92
C PHE A 186 0.44 -10.40 -2.08
N ASP A 187 0.81 -10.64 -0.82
CA ASP A 187 1.47 -9.64 0.02
C ASP A 187 2.50 -10.27 0.98
N GLY A 188 2.04 -11.07 1.93
CA GLY A 188 2.85 -11.82 2.88
C GLY A 188 3.60 -10.98 3.91
N THR A 189 3.34 -9.67 3.98
CA THR A 189 3.98 -8.75 4.93
C THR A 189 3.10 -8.50 6.15
N VAL A 190 3.72 -8.07 7.26
CA VAL A 190 3.01 -7.73 8.50
C VAL A 190 2.14 -6.49 8.31
N GLN A 191 2.64 -5.46 7.61
CA GLN A 191 1.86 -4.26 7.31
C GLN A 191 0.68 -4.58 6.40
N GLY A 192 0.84 -5.48 5.42
CA GLY A 192 -0.27 -5.95 4.59
C GLY A 192 -1.32 -6.71 5.40
N ALA A 193 -0.90 -7.55 6.36
CA ALA A 193 -1.83 -8.22 7.27
C ALA A 193 -2.58 -7.21 8.15
N ALA A 194 -1.87 -6.22 8.70
CA ALA A 194 -2.45 -5.19 9.54
C ALA A 194 -3.46 -4.32 8.78
N LEU A 195 -3.13 -3.90 7.55
CA LEU A 195 -4.05 -3.14 6.69
C LEU A 195 -5.24 -4.00 6.24
N SER A 196 -5.04 -5.30 5.99
CA SER A 196 -6.15 -6.21 5.65
C SER A 196 -7.11 -6.39 6.83
N ALA A 197 -6.59 -6.54 8.05
CA ALA A 197 -7.40 -6.59 9.26
C ALA A 197 -8.11 -5.26 9.53
N PHE A 198 -7.42 -4.13 9.34
CA PHE A 198 -8.01 -2.81 9.46
C PHE A 198 -9.16 -2.62 8.46
N CYS A 199 -8.97 -2.98 7.19
CA CYS A 199 -9.98 -2.87 6.14
C CYS A 199 -11.17 -3.81 6.38
N ALA A 200 -10.92 -5.04 6.85
CA ALA A 200 -11.94 -6.02 7.21
C ALA A 200 -12.91 -5.54 8.30
N VAL A 201 -12.52 -4.53 9.09
CA VAL A 201 -13.39 -3.89 10.08
C VAL A 201 -13.88 -2.53 9.59
N GLY A 202 -12.96 -1.68 9.14
CA GLY A 202 -13.24 -0.29 8.78
C GLY A 202 -14.18 -0.15 7.59
N ALA A 203 -14.05 -1.01 6.57
CA ALA A 203 -14.91 -0.93 5.40
C ALA A 203 -16.35 -1.39 5.70
N PRO A 204 -16.61 -2.55 6.35
CA PRO A 204 -17.95 -2.90 6.82
C PRO A 204 -18.58 -1.86 7.75
N LEU A 205 -17.82 -1.28 8.67
CA LEU A 205 -18.33 -0.21 9.54
C LEU A 205 -18.71 1.03 8.73
N SER A 206 -17.87 1.44 7.78
CA SER A 206 -18.16 2.58 6.90
C SER A 206 -19.40 2.32 6.05
N GLU A 207 -19.57 1.09 5.56
CA GLU A 207 -20.73 0.65 4.81
C GLU A 207 -22.01 0.68 5.64
N ILE A 208 -22.00 0.13 6.86
CA ILE A 208 -23.15 0.19 7.78
C ILE A 208 -23.57 1.63 8.06
N LEU A 209 -22.59 2.52 8.34
CA LEU A 209 -22.86 3.93 8.58
C LEU A 209 -23.45 4.59 7.32
N LEU A 210 -22.85 4.32 6.16
CA LEU A 210 -23.24 4.92 4.89
C LEU A 210 -24.67 4.51 4.50
N LEU A 211 -25.01 3.23 4.62
CA LEU A 211 -26.34 2.70 4.30
C LEU A 211 -27.42 3.16 5.27
N HIS A 212 -27.06 3.43 6.53
CA HIS A 212 -28.00 4.01 7.48
C HIS A 212 -28.44 5.43 7.09
N TYR A 213 -27.51 6.27 6.61
CA TYR A 213 -27.81 7.66 6.24
C TYR A 213 -28.22 7.84 4.78
N VAL A 214 -27.71 6.99 3.89
CA VAL A 214 -27.96 7.02 2.45
C VAL A 214 -28.20 5.58 2.01
N PRO A 215 -29.45 5.10 1.96
CA PRO A 215 -29.78 3.72 1.63
C PRO A 215 -29.53 3.46 0.14
N MET A 216 -28.27 3.20 -0.21
CA MET A 216 -27.85 3.01 -1.59
C MET A 216 -28.08 1.58 -2.07
N TRP A 217 -27.89 0.61 -1.17
CA TRP A 217 -28.17 -0.79 -1.38
C TRP A 217 -28.58 -1.48 -0.08
N SER A 218 -29.12 -2.69 -0.20
CA SER A 218 -29.47 -3.55 0.93
C SER A 218 -29.01 -4.99 0.71
N TYR A 219 -28.87 -5.70 1.83
CA TYR A 219 -28.62 -7.14 1.89
C TYR A 219 -29.94 -7.86 2.25
N PRO A 220 -30.76 -8.27 1.27
CA PRO A 220 -32.11 -8.79 1.55
C PRO A 220 -32.12 -10.11 2.32
N LEU A 221 -31.03 -10.87 2.27
CA LEU A 221 -30.85 -12.14 2.98
C LEU A 221 -29.68 -12.04 3.97
N ALA A 222 -29.54 -10.93 4.67
CA ALA A 222 -28.56 -10.78 5.75
C ALA A 222 -28.80 -11.76 6.90
N ASP A 223 -27.73 -12.23 7.54
CA ASP A 223 -27.79 -13.05 8.76
C ASP A 223 -27.58 -12.24 10.04
N LEU A 224 -26.98 -11.06 9.96
CA LEU A 224 -26.85 -10.14 11.08
C LEU A 224 -27.96 -9.11 11.01
N ASP A 225 -28.86 -9.15 11.98
CA ASP A 225 -29.84 -8.09 12.22
C ASP A 225 -29.23 -7.04 13.15
N LEU A 226 -29.02 -5.82 12.64
CA LEU A 226 -28.50 -4.68 13.39
C LEU A 226 -29.64 -3.76 13.88
N GLY A 227 -30.88 -4.25 13.89
CA GLY A 227 -32.07 -3.52 14.30
C GLY A 227 -32.37 -2.35 13.37
N ALA A 228 -32.45 -1.14 13.93
CA ALA A 228 -32.73 0.08 13.17
C ALA A 228 -31.65 0.42 12.11
N TRP A 229 -30.49 -0.24 12.16
CA TRP A 229 -29.39 -0.06 11.22
C TRP A 229 -29.47 -0.99 9.99
N GLY A 230 -30.46 -1.91 9.97
CA GLY A 230 -30.69 -2.83 8.85
C GLY A 230 -29.96 -4.17 8.99
N GLY A 231 -29.99 -4.95 7.91
CA GLY A 231 -29.32 -6.25 7.83
C GLY A 231 -27.91 -6.15 7.25
N PHE A 232 -26.98 -6.96 7.78
CA PHE A 232 -25.62 -7.09 7.25
C PHE A 232 -25.20 -8.56 7.10
N VAL A 233 -24.26 -8.82 6.20
CA VAL A 233 -23.78 -10.17 5.91
C VAL A 233 -22.47 -10.44 6.65
N SER A 234 -22.46 -11.45 7.52
CA SER A 234 -21.35 -11.71 8.46
C SER A 234 -19.99 -12.01 7.82
N TRP A 235 -19.96 -12.47 6.58
CA TRP A 235 -18.70 -12.79 5.89
C TRP A 235 -18.12 -11.66 5.03
N VAL A 236 -18.84 -10.52 4.89
CA VAL A 236 -18.33 -9.34 4.16
C VAL A 236 -16.96 -8.85 4.67
N PRO A 237 -16.64 -8.88 5.99
CA PRO A 237 -15.29 -8.62 6.49
C PRO A 237 -14.19 -9.42 5.78
N TRP A 238 -14.43 -10.69 5.46
CA TRP A 238 -13.45 -11.53 4.74
C TRP A 238 -13.27 -11.10 3.30
N CYS A 239 -14.33 -10.60 2.65
CA CYS A 239 -14.25 -10.01 1.32
C CYS A 239 -13.27 -8.84 1.30
N TYR A 240 -13.40 -7.91 2.25
CA TYR A 240 -12.47 -6.79 2.38
C TYR A 240 -11.06 -7.25 2.78
N PHE A 241 -10.92 -8.29 3.61
CA PHE A 241 -9.61 -8.84 3.95
C PHE A 241 -8.88 -9.35 2.71
N PHE A 242 -9.48 -10.25 1.91
CA PHE A 242 -8.78 -10.79 0.73
C PHE A 242 -8.64 -9.78 -0.41
N TYR A 243 -9.46 -8.73 -0.44
CA TYR A 243 -9.32 -7.61 -1.38
C TYR A 243 -8.03 -6.83 -1.16
N THR A 244 -7.72 -6.59 0.11
CA THR A 244 -6.73 -5.62 0.54
C THR A 244 -5.31 -5.91 0.03
N PRO A 245 -4.78 -7.16 0.09
CA PRO A 245 -3.48 -7.51 -0.46
C PRO A 245 -3.35 -7.22 -1.96
N VAL A 246 -4.41 -7.47 -2.73
CA VAL A 246 -4.42 -7.29 -4.20
C VAL A 246 -4.42 -5.81 -4.56
N LEU A 247 -5.19 -4.98 -3.83
CA LEU A 247 -5.13 -3.54 -3.97
C LEU A 247 -3.77 -2.97 -3.53
N GLY A 248 -3.16 -3.53 -2.48
CA GLY A 248 -1.79 -3.20 -2.08
C GLY A 248 -0.78 -3.47 -3.19
N ALA A 249 -0.90 -4.61 -3.89
CA ALA A 249 -0.05 -4.94 -5.04
C ALA A 249 -0.21 -3.94 -6.20
N LEU A 250 -1.44 -3.55 -6.55
CA LEU A 250 -1.69 -2.50 -7.54
C LEU A 250 -1.09 -1.17 -7.12
N SER A 251 -1.28 -0.80 -5.85
CA SER A 251 -0.78 0.47 -5.32
C SER A 251 0.73 0.55 -5.43
N ARG A 252 1.45 -0.51 -5.04
CA ARG A 252 2.90 -0.60 -5.17
C ARG A 252 3.35 -0.56 -6.63
N ASN A 253 2.66 -1.26 -7.53
CA ASN A 253 2.95 -1.25 -8.96
C ASN A 253 2.80 0.16 -9.56
N LEU A 254 1.66 0.81 -9.34
CA LEU A 254 1.39 2.16 -9.85
C LEU A 254 2.36 3.19 -9.28
N TRP A 255 2.66 3.07 -7.98
CA TRP A 255 3.68 3.88 -7.36
C TRP A 255 4.97 3.68 -8.15
N GLN A 256 5.58 2.49 -8.16
CA GLN A 256 6.88 2.24 -8.80
C GLN A 256 6.95 2.63 -10.28
N ALA A 257 5.87 2.42 -11.05
CA ALA A 257 5.80 2.84 -12.44
C ALA A 257 5.99 4.37 -12.58
N LEU A 258 5.37 5.16 -11.71
CA LEU A 258 5.53 6.62 -11.72
C LEU A 258 6.95 7.08 -11.34
N ASP A 259 7.68 6.32 -10.51
CA ASP A 259 9.11 6.60 -10.23
C ASP A 259 9.99 6.33 -11.45
N ALA A 260 9.69 5.27 -12.20
CA ALA A 260 10.40 4.96 -13.43
C ALA A 260 10.14 6.04 -14.51
N GLU A 261 8.89 6.51 -14.62
CA GLU A 261 8.51 7.60 -15.54
C GLU A 261 9.24 8.91 -15.19
N SER A 262 9.32 9.27 -13.90
CA SER A 262 9.96 10.52 -13.47
C SER A 262 11.48 10.50 -13.66
N SER A 263 12.13 9.36 -13.39
CA SER A 263 13.57 9.17 -13.59
C SER A 263 13.98 9.13 -15.07
N GLY A 264 13.14 8.61 -15.96
CA GLY A 264 13.36 8.61 -17.41
C GLY A 264 13.15 9.98 -18.08
N SER A 265 12.34 10.86 -17.49
CA SER A 265 12.12 12.21 -18.03
C SER A 265 13.31 13.16 -17.83
N ASN A 266 14.16 12.90 -16.83
CA ASN A 266 15.34 13.72 -16.50
C ASN A 266 16.60 13.37 -17.31
N SER A 267 16.53 12.39 -18.22
CA SER A 267 17.65 11.96 -19.07
C SER A 267 17.48 12.33 -20.56
N GLY A 268 16.54 13.21 -20.88
CA GLY A 268 16.39 13.81 -22.21
C GLY A 268 17.48 14.85 -22.52
N PRO A 269 17.91 14.98 -23.80
CA PRO A 269 19.08 15.75 -24.24
C PRO A 269 19.01 17.26 -24.00
#